data_AF-A0A0P0WRY3-F1
#
_entry.id   AF-A0A0P0WRY3-F1
#
_cell.length_a   1.000
_cell.length_b   1.000
_cell.length_c   1.000
_cell.angle_alpha   90.00
_cell.angle_beta   90.00
_cell.angle_gamma   90.00
#
_symmetry.space_group_name_H-M   'P 1'
#
loop_
_entity.id
_entity.type
_entity.pdbx_description
1 polymer ?
#
loop_
_entity_poly.entity_id
_entity_poly.type
_entity_poly.pdbx_seq_one_letter_code
_entity_poly.pdbx_strand_id
1 'polypeptide(L)'
;TDGKVLFGSDGTSRLYQLDPKSIQVMKTVTVKYQDNEVPYLNELEYINGEVWANVWQTDCIARVSHEDGLVVGWIFLHELRQHLWNSGNTEIDVLNGIAWDEENQRLFVTGKLWPKIYEIKLRPVDGPQDGSVEKLCPKASFYR
;
A
#
# COMPACT_ATOMS: atom_id res chain seq x y z
N THR A 1 -8.19 -9.96 3.91
CA THR A 1 -8.39 -11.40 3.59
C THR A 1 -9.12 -11.50 2.28
N ASP A 2 -8.94 -12.56 1.50
CA ASP A 2 -9.80 -12.87 0.34
C ASP A 2 -11.05 -13.69 0.73
N GLY A 3 -11.33 -13.81 2.03
CA GLY A 3 -12.38 -14.67 2.60
C GLY A 3 -11.94 -16.13 2.81
N LYS A 4 -10.75 -16.54 2.34
CA LYS A 4 -10.21 -17.90 2.46
C LYS A 4 -8.90 -17.93 3.23
N VAL A 5 -8.01 -16.97 2.98
CA VAL A 5 -6.68 -16.84 3.59
C VAL A 5 -6.50 -15.47 4.20
N LEU A 6 -5.63 -15.36 5.21
CA LEU A 6 -5.18 -14.07 5.72
C LEU A 6 -3.91 -13.66 4.98
N PHE A 7 -3.77 -12.36 4.72
CA PHE A 7 -2.53 -11.78 4.19
C PHE A 7 -1.81 -11.06 5.31
N GLY A 8 -0.49 -11.24 5.39
CA GLY A 8 0.34 -10.64 6.41
C GLY A 8 1.58 -9.98 5.83
N SER A 9 2.04 -8.94 6.50
CA SER A 9 3.30 -8.22 6.27
C SER A 9 4.03 -8.08 7.60
N ASP A 10 5.34 -7.86 7.54
CA ASP A 10 6.20 -7.67 8.72
C ASP A 10 7.21 -6.51 8.55
N GLY A 11 6.97 -5.63 7.56
CA GLY A 11 7.89 -4.56 7.20
C GLY A 11 9.05 -4.98 6.29
N THR A 12 9.25 -6.28 6.03
CA THR A 12 10.15 -6.73 4.96
C THR A 12 9.44 -6.68 3.60
N SER A 13 10.11 -7.16 2.55
CA SER A 13 9.51 -7.36 1.23
C SER A 13 8.64 -8.63 1.14
N ARG A 14 8.42 -9.36 2.24
CA ARG A 14 7.68 -10.63 2.23
C ARG A 14 6.19 -10.39 2.43
N LEU A 15 5.38 -10.96 1.55
CA LEU A 15 3.94 -11.07 1.70
C LEU A 15 3.59 -12.51 2.06
N TYR A 16 2.93 -12.68 3.21
CA TYR A 16 2.56 -13.98 3.75
C TYR A 16 1.09 -14.29 3.44
N GLN A 17 0.80 -15.54 3.08
CA GLN A 17 -0.55 -16.09 3.10
C GLN A 17 -0.65 -17.07 4.27
N LEU A 18 -1.59 -16.84 5.17
CA LEU A 18 -1.74 -17.57 6.41
C LEU A 18 -3.07 -18.32 6.43
N ASP A 19 -3.07 -19.52 6.99
CA ASP A 19 -4.31 -20.24 7.30
C ASP A 19 -5.09 -19.46 8.39
N PRO A 20 -6.37 -19.13 8.18
CA PRO A 20 -7.11 -18.26 9.10
C PRO A 20 -7.41 -18.90 10.46
N LYS A 21 -7.31 -20.24 10.59
CA LYS A 21 -7.61 -20.94 11.85
C LYS A 21 -6.37 -21.15 12.71
N SER A 22 -5.27 -21.55 12.08
CA SER A 22 -4.02 -21.90 12.74
C SER A 22 -2.99 -20.78 12.73
N ILE A 23 -3.18 -19.75 11.88
CA ILE A 23 -2.26 -18.64 11.64
C ILE A 23 -0.90 -19.12 11.09
N GLN A 24 -0.81 -20.37 10.63
CA GLN A 24 0.41 -20.88 10.02
C GLN A 24 0.61 -20.31 8.62
N VAL A 25 1.86 -20.01 8.28
CA VAL A 25 2.26 -19.57 6.93
C VAL A 25 2.11 -20.71 5.95
N MET A 26 1.22 -20.54 4.97
CA MET A 26 0.99 -21.51 3.89
C MET A 26 1.83 -21.18 2.66
N LYS A 27 1.98 -19.89 2.35
CA LYS A 27 2.74 -19.39 1.20
C LYS A 27 3.43 -18.10 1.57
N THR A 28 4.60 -17.86 0.98
CA THR A 28 5.27 -16.58 1.03
C THR A 28 5.72 -16.20 -0.37
N VAL A 29 5.49 -14.95 -0.75
CA VAL A 29 6.02 -14.35 -1.97
C VAL A 29 6.87 -13.13 -1.59
N THR A 30 7.90 -12.86 -2.38
CA THR A 30 8.69 -11.62 -2.25
C THR A 30 8.09 -10.58 -3.17
N VAL A 31 7.67 -9.45 -2.60
CA VAL A 31 7.10 -8.34 -3.36
C VAL A 31 8.19 -7.62 -4.12
N LYS A 32 8.00 -7.49 -5.44
CA LYS A 32 8.97 -6.88 -6.35
C LYS A 32 8.30 -5.93 -7.33
N TYR A 33 8.98 -4.83 -7.61
CA TYR A 33 8.67 -3.96 -8.73
C TYR A 33 9.88 -3.94 -9.66
N GLN A 34 9.66 -4.37 -10.90
CA GLN A 34 10.75 -4.75 -11.82
C GLN A 34 11.67 -5.79 -11.13
N ASP A 35 12.98 -5.58 -11.16
CA ASP A 35 13.97 -6.49 -10.55
C ASP A 35 14.29 -6.16 -9.07
N ASN A 36 13.61 -5.17 -8.48
CA ASN A 36 13.89 -4.69 -7.13
C ASN A 36 12.81 -5.13 -6.14
N GLU A 37 13.22 -5.58 -4.96
CA GLU A 37 12.30 -5.86 -3.88
C GLU A 37 11.65 -4.58 -3.33
N VAL A 38 10.41 -4.67 -2.86
CA VAL A 38 9.71 -3.55 -2.21
C VAL A 38 9.64 -3.79 -0.71
N PRO A 39 10.57 -3.23 0.08
CA PRO A 39 10.54 -3.36 1.54
C PRO A 39 9.47 -2.44 2.16
N TYR A 40 9.34 -2.51 3.49
CA TYR A 40 8.47 -1.64 4.28
C TYR A 40 6.98 -1.79 3.97
N LEU A 41 6.58 -2.98 3.53
CA LEU A 41 5.17 -3.35 3.44
C LEU A 41 4.56 -3.26 4.84
N ASN A 42 3.52 -2.46 4.97
CA ASN A 42 2.90 -2.20 6.26
C ASN A 42 1.43 -2.59 6.17
N GLU A 43 0.51 -1.63 6.22
CA GLU A 43 -0.92 -1.94 6.16
C GLU A 43 -1.31 -2.58 4.81
N LEU A 44 -2.23 -3.54 4.85
CA LEU A 44 -2.65 -4.36 3.71
C LEU A 44 -4.17 -4.34 3.58
N GLU A 45 -4.67 -4.32 2.35
CA GLU A 45 -6.08 -4.57 2.03
C GLU A 45 -6.22 -5.45 0.78
N TYR A 46 -7.16 -6.40 0.79
CA TYR A 46 -7.44 -7.23 -0.38
C TYR A 46 -8.55 -6.60 -1.23
N ILE A 47 -8.25 -6.30 -2.49
CA ILE A 47 -9.15 -5.56 -3.38
C ILE A 47 -9.12 -6.23 -4.76
N ASN A 48 -10.26 -6.79 -5.17
CA ASN A 48 -10.49 -7.31 -6.53
C ASN A 48 -9.38 -8.23 -7.07
N GLY A 49 -8.86 -9.16 -6.26
CA GLY A 49 -7.81 -10.11 -6.68
C GLY A 49 -6.38 -9.68 -6.35
N GLU A 50 -6.19 -8.46 -5.82
CA GLU A 50 -4.88 -7.91 -5.50
C GLU A 50 -4.75 -7.67 -3.99
N VAL A 51 -3.52 -7.73 -3.48
CA VAL A 51 -3.21 -7.22 -2.15
C VAL A 51 -2.60 -5.84 -2.31
N TRP A 52 -3.27 -4.83 -1.77
CA TRP A 52 -2.79 -3.47 -1.76
C TRP A 52 -2.01 -3.24 -0.47
N ALA A 53 -0.83 -2.64 -0.56
CA ALA A 53 0.06 -2.46 0.57
C ALA A 53 0.52 -1.01 0.67
N ASN A 54 0.34 -0.39 1.83
CA ASN A 54 1.09 0.82 2.15
C ASN A 54 2.59 0.50 2.19
N VAL A 55 3.41 1.36 1.59
CA VAL A 55 4.87 1.32 1.75
C VAL A 55 5.27 2.37 2.78
N TRP A 56 5.69 1.93 3.97
CA TRP A 56 5.92 2.82 5.11
C TRP A 56 6.99 3.89 4.80
N GLN A 57 6.80 5.08 5.37
CA GLN A 57 7.57 6.31 5.09
C GLN A 57 7.46 6.86 3.65
N THR A 58 6.53 6.34 2.84
CA THR A 58 6.13 6.92 1.56
C THR A 58 4.65 7.30 1.59
N ASP A 59 4.21 8.10 0.62
CA ASP A 59 2.79 8.38 0.39
C ASP A 59 2.25 7.49 -0.76
N CYS A 60 2.70 6.23 -0.79
CA CYS A 60 2.41 5.29 -1.86
C CYS A 60 1.69 4.02 -1.38
N ILE A 61 0.89 3.46 -2.27
CA ILE A 61 0.32 2.12 -2.13
C ILE A 61 0.78 1.28 -3.33
N ALA A 62 1.34 0.11 -3.05
CA ALA A 62 1.67 -0.90 -4.06
C ALA A 62 0.45 -1.80 -4.27
N ARG A 63 0.06 -2.02 -5.54
CA ARG A 63 -0.91 -3.04 -5.92
C ARG A 63 -0.16 -4.32 -6.25
N VAL A 64 -0.32 -5.37 -5.45
CA VAL A 64 0.52 -6.57 -5.50
C VAL A 64 -0.30 -7.78 -5.92
N SER A 65 0.20 -8.52 -6.90
CA SER A 65 -0.26 -9.88 -7.20
C SER A 65 0.17 -10.80 -6.06
N HIS A 66 -0.79 -11.38 -5.33
CA HIS A 66 -0.47 -12.31 -4.24
C HIS A 66 0.01 -13.68 -4.75
N GLU A 67 -0.06 -13.94 -6.06
CA GLU A 67 0.36 -15.20 -6.65
C GLU A 67 1.87 -15.30 -6.82
N ASP A 68 2.51 -14.23 -7.27
CA ASP A 68 3.94 -14.18 -7.61
C ASP A 68 4.70 -13.02 -6.93
N GLY A 69 3.99 -12.11 -6.24
CA GLY A 69 4.57 -10.95 -5.57
C GLY A 69 4.86 -9.77 -6.50
N LEU A 70 4.47 -9.81 -7.77
CA LEU A 70 4.74 -8.70 -8.68
C LEU A 70 3.84 -7.50 -8.37
N VAL A 71 4.43 -6.31 -8.31
CA VAL A 71 3.69 -5.05 -8.26
C VAL A 71 3.10 -4.77 -9.64
N VAL A 72 1.78 -4.81 -9.74
CA VAL A 72 1.02 -4.58 -10.98
C VAL A 72 0.65 -3.10 -11.18
N GLY A 73 0.82 -2.28 -10.15
CA GLY A 73 0.58 -0.84 -10.23
C GLY A 73 0.94 -0.10 -8.94
N TRP A 74 1.09 1.22 -9.08
CA TRP A 74 1.36 2.13 -7.98
C TRP A 74 0.25 3.16 -7.87
N ILE A 75 -0.08 3.52 -6.63
CA ILE A 75 -1.02 4.60 -6.32
C ILE A 75 -0.25 5.64 -5.51
N PHE A 76 -0.31 6.89 -5.96
CA PHE A 76 0.36 8.02 -5.33
C PHE A 76 -0.69 8.87 -4.59
N LEU A 77 -0.45 9.14 -3.31
CA LEU A 77 -1.38 9.86 -2.42
C LEU A 77 -0.72 11.07 -1.72
N HIS A 78 0.42 11.54 -2.23
CA HIS A 78 1.17 12.67 -1.67
C HIS A 78 0.32 13.94 -1.52
N GLU A 79 -0.60 14.19 -2.46
CA GLU A 79 -1.50 15.35 -2.42
C GLU A 79 -2.41 15.35 -1.19
N LEU A 80 -2.85 14.18 -0.70
CA LEU A 80 -3.73 14.10 0.48
C LEU A 80 -3.00 14.59 1.74
N ARG A 81 -1.76 14.12 1.93
CA ARG A 81 -0.93 14.52 3.06
C ARG A 81 -0.52 15.99 2.95
N GLN A 82 -0.17 16.44 1.75
CA GLN A 82 0.15 17.85 1.50
C GLN A 82 -1.05 18.76 1.81
N HIS A 83 -2.26 18.36 1.42
CA HIS A 83 -3.48 19.11 1.72
C HIS A 83 -3.76 19.20 3.23
N LEU A 84 -3.54 18.12 3.98
CA LEU A 84 -3.65 18.15 5.45
C LEU A 84 -2.64 19.11 6.08
N TRP A 85 -1.38 19.06 5.64
CA TRP A 85 -0.32 19.97 6.09
C TRP A 85 -0.65 21.43 5.81
N ASN A 86 -1.05 21.74 4.57
CA ASN A 86 -1.43 23.09 4.15
C ASN A 86 -2.67 23.60 4.91
N SER A 87 -3.50 22.70 5.44
CA SER A 87 -4.65 23.04 6.29
C SER A 87 -4.28 23.22 7.77
N GLY A 88 -2.98 23.26 8.12
CA GLY A 88 -2.50 23.50 9.48
C GLY A 88 -2.37 22.25 10.36
N ASN A 89 -2.58 21.04 9.81
CA ASN A 89 -2.44 19.80 10.57
C ASN A 89 -0.98 19.34 10.55
N THR A 90 -0.14 19.96 11.37
CA THR A 90 1.31 19.72 11.38
C THR A 90 1.75 18.53 12.23
N GLU A 91 0.87 18.00 13.08
CA GLU A 91 1.14 16.85 13.97
C GLU A 91 0.73 15.50 13.36
N ILE A 92 0.45 15.46 12.05
CA ILE A 92 0.15 14.23 11.32
C ILE A 92 1.43 13.41 11.06
N ASP A 93 1.29 12.09 11.04
CA ASP A 93 2.38 11.17 10.69
C ASP A 93 2.11 10.58 9.28
N VAL A 94 2.65 9.39 8.99
CA VAL A 94 2.62 8.74 7.69
C VAL A 94 1.22 8.27 7.25
N LEU A 95 1.04 8.17 5.92
CA LEU A 95 -0.03 7.40 5.31
C LEU A 95 0.00 5.95 5.83
N ASN A 96 -1.15 5.46 6.29
CA ASN A 96 -1.34 4.11 6.80
C ASN A 96 -2.82 3.84 7.03
N GLY A 97 -3.36 2.78 6.42
CA GLY A 97 -4.76 2.42 6.53
C GLY A 97 -5.46 2.51 5.18
N ILE A 98 -5.95 1.37 4.71
CA ILE A 98 -6.67 1.16 3.46
C ILE A 98 -7.88 0.31 3.82
N ALA A 99 -9.06 0.70 3.34
CA ALA A 99 -10.25 -0.11 3.51
C ALA A 99 -11.07 -0.15 2.23
N TRP A 100 -11.59 -1.33 1.90
CA TRP A 100 -12.40 -1.55 0.72
C TRP A 100 -13.82 -1.97 1.10
N ASP A 101 -14.79 -1.20 0.62
CA ASP A 101 -16.20 -1.54 0.65
C ASP A 101 -16.56 -2.16 -0.69
N GLU A 102 -16.58 -3.50 -0.75
CA GLU A 102 -16.89 -4.26 -1.95
C GLU A 102 -18.33 -4.06 -2.43
N GLU A 103 -19.29 -3.90 -1.52
CA GLU A 103 -20.71 -3.75 -1.87
C GLU A 103 -20.96 -2.44 -2.64
N ASN A 104 -20.37 -1.34 -2.18
CA ASN A 104 -20.57 -0.01 -2.78
C ASN A 104 -19.41 0.44 -3.67
N GLN A 105 -18.36 -0.39 -3.80
CA GLN A 105 -17.15 -0.11 -4.57
C GLN A 105 -16.44 1.18 -4.10
N ARG A 106 -16.28 1.35 -2.79
CA ARG A 106 -15.67 2.54 -2.19
C ARG A 106 -14.33 2.22 -1.56
N LEU A 107 -13.33 3.03 -1.88
CA LEU A 107 -11.98 2.93 -1.34
C LEU A 107 -11.76 4.04 -0.32
N PHE A 108 -11.35 3.66 0.88
CA PHE A 108 -11.03 4.59 1.95
C PHE A 108 -9.55 4.52 2.30
N VAL A 109 -8.95 5.68 2.55
CA VAL A 109 -7.56 5.80 3.00
C VAL A 109 -7.44 6.81 4.14
N THR A 110 -6.47 6.58 5.02
CA THR A 110 -6.13 7.47 6.13
C THR A 110 -4.64 7.38 6.48
N GLY A 111 -4.26 7.97 7.60
CA GLY A 111 -2.91 7.87 8.13
C GLY A 111 -2.84 7.95 9.64
N LYS A 112 -1.64 7.71 10.16
CA LYS A 112 -1.36 7.79 11.59
C LYS A 112 -1.54 9.24 12.05
N LEU A 113 -2.41 9.44 13.04
CA LEU A 113 -2.78 10.76 13.58
C LEU A 113 -3.44 11.69 12.55
N TRP A 114 -3.94 11.17 11.43
CA TRP A 114 -4.67 11.99 10.48
C TRP A 114 -6.05 12.36 11.05
N PRO A 115 -6.47 13.64 10.95
CA PRO A 115 -7.77 14.07 11.44
C PRO A 115 -8.93 13.71 10.50
N LYS A 116 -8.65 13.04 9.37
CA LYS A 116 -9.61 12.73 8.31
C LYS A 116 -9.38 11.33 7.75
N ILE A 117 -10.48 10.69 7.36
CA ILE A 117 -10.51 9.54 6.46
C ILE A 117 -11.02 10.06 5.10
N TYR A 118 -10.39 9.64 4.02
CA TYR A 118 -10.78 10.02 2.67
C TYR A 118 -11.42 8.85 1.94
N GLU A 119 -12.61 9.04 1.39
CA GLU A 119 -13.08 8.22 0.27
C GLU A 119 -12.39 8.74 -1.00
N ILE A 120 -11.76 7.86 -1.78
CA ILE A 120 -10.99 8.23 -2.97
C ILE A 120 -11.45 7.45 -4.21
N LYS A 121 -11.24 8.05 -5.38
CA LYS A 121 -11.39 7.38 -6.69
C LYS A 121 -10.09 7.49 -7.46
N LEU A 122 -9.60 6.36 -7.96
CA LEU A 122 -8.37 6.30 -8.72
C LEU A 122 -8.58 6.78 -10.15
N ARG A 123 -7.57 7.46 -10.69
CA ARG A 123 -7.48 7.83 -12.09
C ARG A 123 -6.13 7.38 -12.63
N PRO A 124 -6.08 6.74 -13.81
CA PRO A 124 -4.82 6.47 -14.48
C PRO A 124 -4.05 7.76 -14.75
N VAL A 125 -2.73 7.70 -14.60
CA VAL A 125 -1.79 8.77 -14.96
C VAL A 125 -0.63 8.14 -15.73
N ASP A 126 -0.09 8.88 -16.71
CA ASP A 126 1.06 8.43 -17.53
C ASP A 126 2.39 8.60 -16.78
N GLY A 127 2.44 8.05 -15.55
CA GLY A 127 3.54 8.22 -14.61
C GLY A 127 3.53 9.56 -13.88
N PRO A 128 4.35 9.72 -12.82
CA PRO A 128 4.45 10.98 -12.09
C PRO A 128 5.05 12.08 -12.98
N GLN A 129 4.45 13.28 -12.99
CA GLN A 129 4.97 14.40 -13.79
C GLN A 129 6.34 14.91 -13.32
N ASP A 130 6.75 14.55 -12.11
CA ASP A 130 7.93 15.04 -11.40
C ASP A 130 9.03 13.97 -11.18
N GLY A 131 8.84 12.74 -11.67
CA GLY A 131 9.84 11.68 -11.50
C GLY A 131 9.45 10.30 -12.00
N SER A 132 10.42 9.40 -12.02
CA SER A 132 10.15 7.97 -12.20
C SER A 132 9.52 7.40 -10.92
N VAL A 133 8.73 6.34 -11.04
CA VAL A 133 8.06 5.65 -9.91
C VAL A 133 9.03 5.44 -8.75
N GLU A 134 10.27 5.04 -9.04
CA GLU A 134 11.32 4.70 -8.09
C GLU A 134 11.83 5.90 -7.27
N LYS A 135 11.59 7.14 -7.73
CA LYS A 135 11.88 8.34 -6.91
C LYS A 135 10.84 8.54 -5.81
N LEU A 136 9.58 8.16 -6.09
CA LEU A 136 8.47 8.31 -5.17
C LEU A 136 8.28 7.05 -4.30
N CYS A 137 8.41 5.87 -4.92
CA CYS A 137 8.06 4.57 -4.35
C CYS A 137 8.88 3.41 -4.97
N PRO A 138 9.46 2.51 -4.16
CA PRO A 138 10.05 2.82 -2.85
C PRO A 138 11.25 3.76 -3.05
N LYS A 139 11.43 4.75 -2.17
CA LYS A 139 12.53 5.72 -2.29
C LYS A 139 13.89 5.01 -2.38
N ALA A 140 14.74 5.45 -3.31
CA ALA A 140 16.09 4.92 -3.50
C ALA A 140 16.96 4.87 -2.22
N SER A 141 16.66 5.71 -1.22
CA SER A 141 17.31 5.69 0.09
C SER A 141 17.09 4.40 0.89
N PHE A 142 16.07 3.62 0.56
CA PHE A 142 15.76 2.34 1.21
C PHE A 142 16.65 1.18 0.75
N TYR A 143 17.43 1.36 -0.32
CA TYR A 143 18.34 0.34 -0.85
C TYR A 143 19.81 0.58 -0.48
N ARG A 144 20.10 1.46 0.50
CA ARG A 144 21.46 1.76 0.98
C ARG A 144 21.78 1.06 2.29
#